data_AF-A0A929ITV1-F1
#
_entry.id   AF-A0A929ITV1-F1
#
_cell.length_a   1.000
_cell.length_b   1.000
_cell.length_c   1.000
_cell.angle_alpha   90.00
_cell.angle_beta   90.00
_cell.angle_gamma   90.00
#
_symmetry.space_group_name_H-M   'P 1'
#
loop_
_entity.id
_entity.type
_entity.pdbx_description
1 polymer ?
#
loop_
_entity_poly.entity_id
_entity_poly.type
_entity_poly.pdbx_seq_one_letter_code
_entity_poly.pdbx_strand_id
1 'polypeptide(L)'
;MSNELTDLHNMIANYALEHSVKEIPRLYFEKTANNWKDMKSKGQDWDKSRAAAALLYAAVVDGIIHQSQMTPQGYRALNWAEQYLDKLNTAAATS
;
A
#
# COMPACT_ATOMS: atom_id res chain seq x y z
N MET A 1 -7.08 -16.12 12.82
CA MET A 1 -6.52 -15.17 11.82
C MET A 1 -7.25 -15.45 10.51
N SER A 2 -7.95 -14.49 9.91
CA SER A 2 -8.79 -14.76 8.72
C SER A 2 -7.90 -15.05 7.49
N ASN A 3 -8.29 -15.99 6.63
CA ASN A 3 -7.54 -16.35 5.42
C ASN A 3 -7.18 -15.13 4.54
N GLU A 4 -8.07 -14.14 4.49
CA GLU A 4 -7.88 -12.87 3.76
C GLU A 4 -6.70 -12.02 4.29
N LEU A 5 -6.39 -12.07 5.59
CA LEU A 5 -5.27 -11.34 6.20
C LEU A 5 -3.93 -12.01 5.87
N THR A 6 -3.92 -13.35 5.89
CA THR A 6 -2.74 -14.14 5.49
C THR A 6 -2.47 -14.00 4.00
N ASP A 7 -3.51 -14.04 3.15
CA ASP A 7 -3.37 -13.87 1.71
C ASP A 7 -2.88 -12.47 1.36
N LEU A 8 -3.41 -11.44 2.04
CA LEU A 8 -2.93 -10.08 1.86
C LEU A 8 -1.49 -9.91 2.35
N HIS A 9 -1.15 -10.47 3.51
CA HIS A 9 0.21 -10.45 4.04
C HIS A 9 1.20 -11.07 3.06
N ASN A 10 0.92 -12.29 2.57
CA ASN A 10 1.79 -12.98 1.62
C ASN A 10 1.91 -12.22 0.29
N MET A 11 0.80 -11.70 -0.23
CA MET A 11 0.79 -10.95 -1.47
C MET A 11 1.63 -9.68 -1.38
N ILE A 12 1.46 -8.93 -0.29
CA ILE A 12 2.21 -7.71 -0.05
C ILE A 12 3.67 -8.03 0.24
N ALA A 13 3.98 -9.11 0.97
CA ALA A 13 5.36 -9.51 1.24
C ALA A 13 6.05 -9.87 -0.07
N ASN A 14 5.38 -10.60 -0.96
CA ASN A 14 5.87 -10.86 -2.31
C ASN A 14 6.07 -9.57 -3.11
N TYR A 15 5.11 -8.64 -3.05
CA TYR A 15 5.22 -7.34 -3.71
C TYR A 15 6.41 -6.53 -3.18
N ALA A 16 6.61 -6.50 -1.86
CA ALA A 16 7.73 -5.85 -1.23
C ALA A 16 9.05 -6.50 -1.66
N LEU A 17 9.13 -7.83 -1.74
CA LEU A 17 10.32 -8.54 -2.23
C LEU A 17 10.61 -8.28 -3.72
N GLU A 18 9.58 -8.17 -4.55
CA GLU A 18 9.71 -7.88 -5.98
C GLU A 18 10.09 -6.41 -6.26
N HIS A 19 9.74 -5.50 -5.34
CA HIS A 19 9.83 -4.06 -5.59
C HIS A 19 10.70 -3.28 -4.58
N SER A 20 11.17 -3.92 -3.52
CA SER A 20 12.05 -3.39 -2.48
C SER A 20 13.01 -4.45 -1.93
N VAL A 21 14.21 -4.04 -1.54
CA VAL A 21 15.20 -4.94 -0.91
C VAL A 21 15.00 -5.12 0.61
N LYS A 22 13.96 -4.53 1.20
CA LYS A 22 13.65 -4.65 2.64
C LYS A 22 12.27 -5.23 2.89
N GLU A 23 12.18 -6.01 3.95
CA GLU A 23 10.92 -6.49 4.50
C GLU A 23 10.19 -5.34 5.22
N ILE A 24 8.90 -5.16 4.88
CA ILE A 24 8.03 -4.20 5.56
C ILE A 24 7.57 -4.83 6.89
N PRO A 25 7.46 -4.10 8.01
CA PRO A 25 7.00 -4.68 9.27
C PRO A 25 5.51 -5.07 9.27
N ARG A 26 5.18 -6.15 9.99
CA ARG A 26 3.83 -6.73 10.13
C ARG A 26 2.71 -5.72 10.43
N LEU A 27 2.98 -4.73 11.28
CA LEU A 27 2.00 -3.71 11.69
C LEU A 27 1.42 -2.93 10.49
N TYR A 28 2.23 -2.69 9.47
CA TYR A 28 1.78 -1.97 8.28
C TYR A 28 0.81 -2.82 7.45
N PHE A 29 1.03 -4.13 7.37
CA PHE A 29 0.09 -5.03 6.71
C PHE A 29 -1.26 -5.05 7.40
N GLU A 30 -1.28 -5.06 8.74
CA GLU A 30 -2.52 -5.02 9.51
C GLU A 30 -3.27 -3.70 9.28
N LYS A 31 -2.55 -2.57 9.25
CA LYS A 31 -3.14 -1.26 8.90
C LYS A 31 -3.70 -1.24 7.48
N THR A 32 -2.95 -1.75 6.50
CA THR A 32 -3.40 -1.79 5.09
C THR A 32 -4.54 -2.77 4.88
N ALA A 33 -4.58 -3.90 5.60
CA ALA A 33 -5.71 -4.82 5.59
C ALA A 33 -6.99 -4.17 6.10
N ASN A 34 -6.89 -3.40 7.19
CA ASN A 34 -8.03 -2.66 7.74
C ASN A 34 -8.48 -1.56 6.78
N ASN A 35 -7.55 -0.77 6.23
CA ASN A 35 -7.89 0.24 5.21
C ASN A 35 -8.53 -0.40 3.97
N TRP A 36 -8.02 -1.53 3.50
CA TRP A 36 -8.61 -2.23 2.36
C TRP A 36 -10.04 -2.68 2.63
N LYS A 37 -10.30 -3.25 3.81
CA LYS A 37 -11.66 -3.63 4.24
C LYS A 37 -12.59 -2.43 4.33
N ASP A 38 -12.11 -1.31 4.87
CA ASP A 38 -12.87 -0.06 4.97
C ASP A 38 -13.15 0.56 3.60
N MET A 39 -12.23 0.46 2.64
CA MET A 39 -12.45 0.97 1.27
C MET A 39 -13.42 0.06 0.51
N LYS A 40 -13.30 -1.26 0.67
CA LYS A 40 -14.23 -2.23 0.09
C LYS A 40 -15.66 -2.04 0.63
N SER A 41 -15.82 -1.77 1.93
CA SER A 41 -17.14 -1.49 2.53
C SER A 41 -17.75 -0.18 2.04
N LYS A 42 -16.92 0.79 1.63
CA LYS A 42 -17.33 2.04 0.97
C LYS A 42 -17.61 1.88 -0.53
N GLY A 43 -17.59 0.65 -1.06
CA GLY A 43 -17.83 0.38 -2.48
C GLY A 43 -16.67 0.80 -3.40
N GLN A 44 -15.49 1.10 -2.83
CA GLN A 44 -14.30 1.38 -3.63
C GLN A 44 -13.64 0.09 -4.08
N ASP A 45 -13.41 -0.03 -5.38
CA ASP A 45 -12.76 -1.19 -5.99
C ASP A 45 -11.24 -1.09 -5.82
N TRP A 46 -10.78 -1.45 -4.62
CA TRP A 46 -9.36 -1.61 -4.33
C TRP A 46 -8.92 -3.03 -4.67
N ASP A 47 -8.25 -3.13 -5.82
CA ASP A 47 -7.53 -4.33 -6.17
C ASP A 47 -6.24 -4.50 -5.34
N LYS A 48 -5.68 -5.70 -5.48
CA LYS A 48 -4.46 -6.16 -4.81
C LYS A 48 -3.25 -5.24 -5.02
N SER A 49 -3.09 -4.71 -6.23
CA SER A 49 -1.97 -3.85 -6.60
C SER A 49 -2.07 -2.49 -5.93
N ARG A 50 -3.30 -1.96 -5.78
CA ARG A 50 -3.56 -0.69 -5.09
C ARG A 50 -3.27 -0.76 -3.60
N ALA A 51 -3.67 -1.86 -2.96
CA ALA A 51 -3.37 -2.09 -1.54
C ALA A 51 -1.85 -2.19 -1.28
N ALA A 52 -1.13 -2.90 -2.15
CA ALA A 52 0.33 -3.02 -2.03
C ALA A 52 1.05 -1.69 -2.29
N ALA A 53 0.60 -0.91 -3.27
CA ALA A 53 1.14 0.42 -3.54
C ALA A 53 0.91 1.40 -2.38
N ALA A 54 -0.28 1.38 -1.77
CA ALA A 54 -0.58 2.22 -0.61
C ALA A 54 0.29 1.87 0.61
N LEU A 55 0.58 0.59 0.83
CA LEU A 55 1.51 0.16 1.87
C LEU A 55 2.94 0.61 1.59
N LEU A 56 3.41 0.43 0.35
CA LEU A 56 4.75 0.84 -0.04
C LEU A 56 4.93 2.34 0.21
N TYR A 57 3.92 3.14 -0.13
CA TYR A 57 3.89 4.57 0.18
C TYR A 57 3.99 4.86 1.68
N ALA A 58 3.17 4.20 2.52
CA ALA A 58 3.23 4.38 3.97
C ALA A 58 4.62 4.01 4.54
N ALA A 59 5.20 2.90 4.09
CA ALA A 59 6.53 2.46 4.52
C ALA A 59 7.65 3.43 4.10
N VAL A 60 7.45 4.19 3.02
CA VAL A 60 8.41 5.19 2.53
C VAL A 60 8.28 6.50 3.29
N VAL A 61 7.05 6.96 3.50
CA VAL A 61 6.77 8.15 4.32
C VAL A 61 7.32 7.99 5.73
N ASP A 62 7.18 6.80 6.31
CA ASP A 62 7.69 6.48 7.65
C ASP A 62 9.19 6.11 7.66
N GLY A 63 9.89 6.23 6.52
CA GLY A 63 11.35 6.04 6.41
C GLY A 63 11.84 4.59 6.55
N ILE A 64 10.93 3.61 6.55
CA ILE A 64 11.26 2.18 6.67
C ILE A 64 11.94 1.67 5.41
N ILE A 65 11.40 2.06 4.26
CA ILE A 65 12.00 1.83 2.93
C ILE A 65 12.50 3.16 2.40
N HIS A 66 13.80 3.23 2.11
CA HIS A 66 14.34 4.39 1.42
C HIS A 66 14.14 4.25 -0.09
N GLN A 67 13.89 5.36 -0.81
CA GLN A 67 13.63 5.30 -2.25
C GLN A 67 14.77 4.65 -3.05
N SER A 68 16.02 4.81 -2.61
CA SER A 68 17.19 4.15 -3.22
C SER A 68 17.14 2.62 -3.18
N GLN A 69 16.22 2.05 -2.41
CA GLN A 69 15.98 0.62 -2.25
C GLN A 69 14.85 0.11 -3.16
N MET A 70 14.27 0.99 -3.98
CA MET A 70 13.17 0.65 -4.88
C MET A 70 13.66 0.19 -6.25
N THR A 71 12.93 -0.76 -6.81
CA THR A 71 13.01 -1.04 -8.24
C THR A 71 12.25 0.01 -9.04
N PRO A 72 12.48 0.13 -10.36
CA PRO A 72 11.69 1.02 -11.22
C PRO A 72 10.18 0.77 -11.16
N GLN A 73 9.74 -0.47 -10.96
CA GLN A 73 8.31 -0.75 -10.74
C GLN A 73 7.83 -0.25 -9.37
N GLY A 74 8.64 -0.37 -8.32
CA GLY A 74 8.35 0.20 -7.00
C GLY A 74 8.14 1.72 -7.05
N TYR A 75 8.95 2.44 -7.83
CA TYR A 75 8.76 3.88 -8.06
C TYR A 75 7.43 4.21 -8.76
N ARG A 76 6.99 3.40 -9.73
CA ARG A 76 5.70 3.60 -10.40
C ARG A 76 4.53 3.39 -9.45
N ALA A 77 4.64 2.39 -8.58
CA ALA A 77 3.65 2.10 -7.56
C ALA A 77 3.56 3.22 -6.51
N LEU A 78 4.72 3.73 -6.08
CA LEU A 78 4.80 4.87 -5.18
C LEU A 78 4.11 6.11 -5.78
N ASN A 79 4.45 6.46 -7.02
CA ASN A 79 3.87 7.60 -7.72
C ASN A 79 2.35 7.44 -7.92
N TRP A 80 1.88 6.22 -8.21
CA TRP A 80 0.44 5.96 -8.26
C TRP A 80 -0.23 6.20 -6.90
N ALA A 81 0.36 5.72 -5.81
CA ALA A 81 -0.18 5.88 -4.46
C ALA A 81 -0.20 7.35 -4.01
N GLU A 82 0.85 8.12 -4.33
CA GLU A 82 0.91 9.57 -4.11
C GLU A 82 -0.21 10.31 -4.84
N GLN A 83 -0.37 10.06 -6.15
CA GLN A 83 -1.43 10.70 -6.94
C GLN A 83 -2.83 10.30 -6.47
N TYR A 84 -2.99 9.06 -6.00
CA TYR A 84 -4.25 8.60 -5.47
C TYR A 84 -4.60 9.30 -4.15
N LEU A 85 -3.62 9.46 -3.25
CA LEU A 85 -3.80 10.21 -2.00
C LEU A 85 -4.13 11.69 -2.28
N ASP A 86 -3.44 12.30 -3.24
CA ASP A 86 -3.67 13.71 -3.61
C ASP A 86 -5.09 13.93 -4.16
N LYS A 87 -5.59 12.99 -4.97
CA LYS A 87 -6.99 13.00 -5.44
C LYS A 87 -7.99 12.90 -4.30
N LEU A 88 -7.74 12.04 -3.30
CA LEU A 88 -8.60 11.92 -2.13
C LEU A 88 -8.60 13.20 -1.29
N ASN A 89 -7.43 13.79 -1.06
CA ASN A 89 -7.30 15.03 -0.31
C ASN A 89 -7.98 16.20 -1.03
N THR A 90 -7.83 16.28 -2.35
CA THR A 90 -8.51 17.30 -3.17
C THR A 90 -10.01 17.13 -3.12
N ALA A 91 -10.52 15.89 -3.28
CA ALA A 91 -11.95 15.61 -3.16
C ALA A 91 -12.51 16.00 -1.78
N ALA A 92 -11.79 15.66 -0.70
CA ALA A 92 -12.15 16.01 0.66
C ALA A 92 -12.11 17.52 0.93
N ALA A 93 -11.19 18.26 0.31
CA ALA A 93 -11.10 19.72 0.42
C ALA A 93 -12.21 20.47 -0.34
N THR A 94 -12.82 19.81 -1.33
CA THR A 94 -13.96 20.35 -2.10
C THR A 94 -15.33 19.88 -1.61
N SER A 95 -15.38 19.10 -0.51
CA SER A 95 -16.60 18.53 0.07
C SER A 95 -17.16 19.36 1.22
#